data_AF-A0A2M8A394-F1
#
_entry.id   AF-A0A2M8A394-F1
#
_cell.length_a   1.000
_cell.length_b   1.000
_cell.length_c   1.000
_cell.angle_alpha   90.00
_cell.angle_beta   90.00
_cell.angle_gamma   90.00
#
_symmetry.space_group_name_H-M   'P 1'
#
loop_
_entity.id
_entity.type
_entity.pdbx_description
1 polymer ?
#
loop_
_entity_poly.entity_id
_entity_poly.type
_entity_poly.pdbx_seq_one_letter_code
_entity_poly.pdbx_strand_id
1 'polypeptide(L)'
;MKVIQFIMLFTAYLSFGQNQTKENFVLENNQVYWQKVFPRENIQEDSLKSLFETIVLSKFKYSKLDEKQSWLSFDVADDAIDFKKYGGGNFSTGIFAKQAHLYRVVAEFKDNRYRVTISQIQNIDDKVNAVNEPFEEAVTKRGEAFYNSKVAEKGLAIMNTYFTEKFTIPQVYKKKESDW
;
A
#
# COMPACT_ATOMS: atom_id res chain seq x y z
N MET A 1 3.97 -36.42 33.60
CA MET A 1 3.13 -36.72 32.41
C MET A 1 3.29 -35.58 31.41
N LYS A 2 3.74 -35.88 30.19
CA LYS A 2 4.00 -34.87 29.16
C LYS A 2 2.68 -34.50 28.49
N VAL A 3 2.28 -33.23 28.59
CA VAL A 3 1.14 -32.68 27.85
C VAL A 3 1.63 -32.39 26.42
N ILE A 4 1.25 -33.25 25.48
CA ILE A 4 1.50 -33.01 24.05
C ILE A 4 0.38 -32.09 23.58
N GLN A 5 0.68 -30.80 23.43
CA GLN A 5 -0.21 -29.84 22.81
C GLN A 5 -0.20 -30.07 21.29
N PHE A 6 -1.33 -30.55 20.78
CA PHE A 6 -1.59 -30.67 19.35
C PHE A 6 -1.88 -29.26 18.80
N ILE A 7 -0.92 -28.67 18.08
CA ILE A 7 -1.15 -27.42 17.35
C ILE A 7 -2.07 -27.76 16.16
N MET A 8 -3.33 -27.36 16.28
CA MET A 8 -4.34 -27.51 15.25
C MET A 8 -4.02 -26.51 14.13
N LEU A 9 -3.45 -27.00 13.02
CA LEU A 9 -3.20 -26.23 11.79
C LEU A 9 -4.55 -25.83 11.19
N PHE A 10 -4.95 -24.58 11.44
CA PHE A 10 -6.09 -23.93 10.79
C PHE A 10 -5.73 -23.67 9.33
N THR A 11 -5.97 -24.66 8.47
CA THR A 11 -5.94 -24.47 7.01
C THR A 11 -7.26 -23.82 6.62
N ALA A 12 -7.25 -22.49 6.56
CA ALA A 12 -8.36 -21.74 5.97
C ALA A 12 -8.37 -22.03 4.45
N TYR A 13 -9.33 -22.86 4.03
CA TYR A 13 -9.73 -22.97 2.64
C TYR A 13 -10.32 -21.62 2.21
N LEU A 14 -9.58 -20.86 1.40
CA LEU A 14 -10.11 -19.71 0.68
C LEU A 14 -10.26 -20.07 -0.80
N SER A 15 -11.48 -19.89 -1.29
CA SER A 15 -11.95 -20.19 -2.63
C SER A 15 -11.05 -19.59 -3.71
N PHE A 16 -10.66 -20.41 -4.69
CA PHE A 16 -9.83 -20.01 -5.83
C PHE A 16 -10.67 -19.21 -6.86
N GLY A 17 -10.79 -17.91 -6.64
CA GLY A 17 -10.48 -16.97 -7.74
C GLY A 17 -8.97 -16.81 -7.73
N GLN A 18 -8.27 -17.02 -8.85
CA GLN A 18 -6.83 -16.76 -8.91
C GLN A 18 -6.59 -15.25 -8.87
N ASN A 19 -6.64 -14.66 -7.67
CA ASN A 19 -6.19 -13.30 -7.45
C ASN A 19 -4.73 -13.25 -7.90
N GLN A 20 -4.47 -12.52 -8.98
CA GLN A 20 -3.09 -12.35 -9.44
C GLN A 20 -2.43 -11.32 -8.55
N THR A 21 -1.22 -11.62 -8.12
CA THR A 21 -0.43 -10.73 -7.28
C THR A 21 0.89 -10.43 -7.96
N LYS A 22 1.27 -9.16 -7.99
CA LYS A 22 2.61 -8.71 -8.38
C LYS A 22 3.08 -7.74 -7.30
N GLU A 23 4.11 -8.14 -6.53
CA GLU A 23 4.46 -7.46 -5.28
C GLU A 23 3.28 -7.42 -4.30
N ASN A 24 2.91 -6.24 -3.80
CA ASN A 24 1.74 -6.01 -2.97
C ASN A 24 0.52 -5.53 -3.80
N PHE A 25 0.61 -5.53 -5.15
CA PHE A 25 -0.54 -5.26 -6.01
C PHE A 25 -1.34 -6.54 -6.24
N VAL A 26 -2.65 -6.42 -6.13
CA VAL A 26 -3.62 -7.49 -6.35
C VAL A 26 -4.57 -7.05 -7.46
N LEU A 27 -4.86 -7.98 -8.37
CA LEU A 27 -5.86 -7.82 -9.41
C LEU A 27 -7.06 -8.70 -9.06
N GLU A 28 -8.20 -8.06 -8.84
CA GLU A 28 -9.48 -8.72 -8.54
C GLU A 28 -10.61 -7.94 -9.23
N ASN A 29 -11.54 -8.63 -9.89
CA ASN A 29 -12.68 -8.02 -10.56
C ASN A 29 -12.31 -6.86 -11.51
N ASN A 30 -11.23 -7.03 -12.29
CA ASN A 30 -10.66 -6.02 -13.18
C ASN A 30 -10.21 -4.72 -12.49
N GLN A 31 -10.02 -4.74 -11.17
CA GLN A 31 -9.52 -3.62 -10.40
C GLN A 31 -8.16 -3.96 -9.80
N VAL A 32 -7.27 -2.97 -9.82
CA VAL A 32 -5.95 -3.12 -9.19
C VAL A 32 -5.94 -2.33 -7.89
N TYR A 33 -5.61 -3.02 -6.79
CA TYR A 33 -5.36 -2.39 -5.51
C TYR A 33 -3.99 -2.79 -4.98
N TRP A 34 -3.36 -1.91 -4.22
CA TRP A 34 -2.15 -2.22 -3.48
C TRP A 34 -2.50 -2.48 -2.03
N GLN A 35 -2.04 -3.58 -1.45
CA GLN A 35 -2.35 -3.95 -0.08
C GLN A 35 -1.13 -4.48 0.65
N LYS A 36 -0.83 -3.91 1.81
CA LYS A 36 0.29 -4.34 2.65
C LYS A 36 -0.06 -4.33 4.13
N VAL A 37 0.35 -5.38 4.84
CA VAL A 37 0.29 -5.46 6.30
C VAL A 37 1.63 -5.02 6.87
N PHE A 38 1.57 -4.07 7.79
CA PHE A 38 2.72 -3.54 8.51
C PHE A 38 2.69 -4.06 9.95
N PRO A 39 3.69 -4.88 10.37
CA PRO A 39 3.76 -5.33 11.74
C PRO A 39 4.27 -4.22 12.66
N ARG A 40 3.69 -4.12 13.86
CA ARG A 40 4.20 -3.30 14.95
C ARG A 40 4.19 -4.08 16.24
N GLU A 41 5.37 -4.45 16.73
CA GLU A 41 5.45 -5.07 18.05
C GLU A 41 5.38 -3.98 19.13
N ASN A 42 4.73 -4.29 20.26
CA ASN A 42 4.75 -3.50 21.50
C ASN A 42 4.06 -2.12 21.45
N ILE A 43 3.02 -1.92 20.64
CA ILE A 43 2.18 -0.70 20.63
C ILE A 43 0.72 -1.11 20.81
N GLN A 44 0.00 -0.56 21.80
CA GLN A 44 -1.45 -0.79 21.94
C GLN A 44 -2.23 -0.24 20.73
N GLU A 45 -3.32 -0.89 20.33
CA GLU A 45 -4.10 -0.55 19.12
C GLU A 45 -4.53 0.92 19.05
N ASP A 46 -5.09 1.47 20.13
CA ASP A 46 -5.50 2.89 20.22
C ASP A 46 -4.32 3.86 19.99
N SER A 47 -3.11 3.45 20.40
CA SER A 47 -1.89 4.21 20.15
C SER A 47 -1.40 4.07 18.71
N LEU A 48 -1.62 2.91 18.07
CA LEU A 48 -1.16 2.67 16.70
C LEU A 48 -1.90 3.53 15.69
N LYS A 49 -3.23 3.65 15.82
CA LYS A 49 -4.04 4.51 14.96
C LYS A 49 -3.65 5.98 15.13
N SER A 50 -3.53 6.46 16.37
CA SER A 50 -3.07 7.82 16.68
C SER A 50 -1.68 8.12 16.09
N LEU A 51 -0.75 7.14 16.14
CA LEU A 51 0.56 7.26 15.52
C LEU A 51 0.49 7.31 14.00
N PHE A 52 -0.37 6.49 13.39
CA PHE A 52 -0.62 6.53 11.96
C PHE A 52 -1.11 7.91 11.53
N GLU A 53 -2.09 8.47 12.23
CA GLU A 53 -2.62 9.80 11.93
C GLU A 53 -1.54 10.88 12.00
N THR A 54 -0.72 10.86 13.05
CA THR A 54 0.35 11.86 13.24
C THR A 54 1.44 11.74 12.18
N ILE A 55 1.89 10.52 11.89
CA ILE A 55 3.11 10.28 11.09
C ILE A 55 2.79 10.08 9.62
N VAL A 56 1.70 9.40 9.29
CA VAL A 56 1.38 9.00 7.92
C VAL A 56 0.54 10.06 7.23
N LEU A 57 -0.53 10.57 7.87
CA LEU A 57 -1.37 11.59 7.21
C LEU A 57 -0.61 12.88 6.92
N SER A 58 0.38 13.23 7.75
CA SER A 58 1.24 14.41 7.53
C SER A 58 2.13 14.30 6.27
N LYS A 59 2.25 13.11 5.66
CA LYS A 59 3.02 12.89 4.43
C LYS A 59 2.22 13.16 3.15
N PHE A 60 0.92 13.46 3.25
CA PHE A 60 0.01 13.56 2.12
C PHE A 60 -0.82 14.83 2.12
N LYS A 61 -1.19 15.31 0.93
CA LYS A 61 -2.36 16.17 0.74
C LYS A 61 -3.57 15.24 0.68
N TYR A 62 -4.43 15.27 1.70
CA TYR A 62 -5.58 14.37 1.79
C TYR A 62 -6.91 15.09 1.95
N SER A 63 -8.00 14.40 1.61
CA SER A 63 -9.38 14.86 1.77
C SER A 63 -10.30 13.70 2.12
N LYS A 64 -11.58 13.99 2.43
CA LYS A 64 -12.61 12.98 2.76
C LYS A 64 -12.16 11.96 3.82
N LEU A 65 -11.55 12.45 4.89
CA LEU A 65 -11.19 11.64 6.05
C LEU A 65 -12.47 11.10 6.69
N ASP A 66 -12.59 9.79 6.75
CA ASP A 66 -13.63 9.07 7.50
C ASP A 66 -12.92 8.14 8.48
N GLU A 67 -13.33 8.22 9.74
CA GLU A 67 -12.64 7.62 10.86
C GLU A 67 -13.63 6.82 11.71
N LYS A 68 -13.26 5.56 11.97
CA LYS A 68 -13.96 4.68 12.92
C LYS A 68 -12.95 4.08 13.88
N GLN A 69 -13.41 3.34 14.87
CA GLN A 69 -12.54 2.78 15.91
C GLN A 69 -11.40 1.92 15.32
N SER A 70 -11.73 0.99 14.41
CA SER A 70 -10.79 0.01 13.87
C SER A 70 -10.23 0.34 12.49
N TRP A 71 -10.64 1.46 11.88
CA TRP A 71 -10.15 1.84 10.57
C TRP A 71 -10.29 3.34 10.31
N LEU A 72 -9.51 3.84 9.36
CA LEU A 72 -9.66 5.16 8.77
C LEU A 72 -9.52 5.09 7.26
N SER A 73 -10.08 6.06 6.56
CA SER A 73 -9.95 6.17 5.11
C SER A 73 -9.88 7.63 4.69
N PHE A 74 -9.20 7.88 3.57
CA PHE A 74 -9.04 9.22 3.01
C PHE A 74 -8.69 9.13 1.53
N ASP A 75 -8.93 10.21 0.81
CA ASP A 75 -8.50 10.38 -0.58
C ASP A 75 -7.16 11.13 -0.57
N VAL A 76 -6.17 10.63 -1.31
CA VAL A 76 -4.92 11.32 -1.60
C VAL A 76 -5.00 11.92 -2.99
N ALA A 77 -4.47 13.14 -3.14
CA ALA A 77 -4.38 13.82 -4.42
C ALA A 77 -2.95 14.33 -4.66
N ASP A 78 -2.58 14.45 -5.94
CA ASP A 78 -1.32 15.08 -6.36
C ASP A 78 -0.08 14.40 -5.76
N ASP A 79 -0.12 13.07 -5.67
CA ASP A 79 0.97 12.28 -5.07
C ASP A 79 1.98 11.86 -6.13
N ALA A 80 3.02 12.68 -6.29
CA ALA A 80 4.09 12.47 -7.27
C ALA A 80 5.18 11.54 -6.73
N ILE A 81 5.56 10.56 -7.55
CA ILE A 81 6.62 9.59 -7.23
C ILE A 81 7.94 10.07 -7.84
N ASP A 82 8.96 10.27 -6.99
CA ASP A 82 10.35 10.42 -7.47
C ASP A 82 10.89 9.05 -7.92
N PHE A 83 10.47 8.62 -9.10
CA PHE A 83 10.82 7.30 -9.64
C PHE A 83 12.34 7.12 -9.79
N LYS A 84 13.12 8.21 -9.94
CA LYS A 84 14.59 8.13 -10.04
C LYS A 84 15.23 7.76 -8.72
N LYS A 85 14.74 8.30 -7.59
CA LYS A 85 15.15 7.90 -6.23
C LYS A 85 15.03 6.38 -6.03
N TYR A 86 14.02 5.76 -6.64
CA TYR A 86 13.75 4.32 -6.55
C TYR A 86 14.37 3.49 -7.69
N GLY A 87 15.39 4.02 -8.39
CA GLY A 87 16.12 3.29 -9.43
C GLY A 87 15.45 3.25 -10.81
N GLY A 88 14.41 4.06 -11.01
CA GLY A 88 13.72 4.23 -12.28
C GLY A 88 14.53 5.02 -13.30
N GLY A 89 14.46 4.60 -14.56
CA GLY A 89 15.01 5.33 -15.71
C GLY A 89 13.93 5.76 -16.69
N ASN A 90 14.18 6.83 -17.46
CA ASN A 90 13.19 7.42 -18.36
C ASN A 90 12.61 6.43 -19.38
N PHE A 91 13.42 5.50 -19.90
CA PHE A 91 13.00 4.51 -20.90
C PHE A 91 12.73 3.11 -20.33
N SER A 92 13.05 2.87 -19.05
CA SER A 92 12.90 1.55 -18.41
C SER A 92 11.75 1.48 -17.40
N THR A 93 11.05 2.59 -17.19
CA THR A 93 9.98 2.71 -16.20
C THR A 93 8.66 2.99 -16.91
N GLY A 94 7.58 2.32 -16.50
CA GLY A 94 6.24 2.59 -17.01
C GLY A 94 5.84 4.05 -16.83
N ILE A 95 5.05 4.59 -17.77
CA ILE A 95 4.60 6.00 -17.70
C ILE A 95 3.77 6.22 -16.44
N PHE A 96 2.90 5.27 -16.08
CA PHE A 96 2.09 5.31 -14.86
C PHE A 96 2.92 5.64 -13.61
N ALA A 97 4.09 5.02 -13.41
CA ALA A 97 4.92 5.24 -12.23
C ALA A 97 5.71 6.56 -12.24
N LYS A 98 5.60 7.38 -13.30
CA LYS A 98 6.22 8.70 -13.42
C LYS A 98 5.22 9.84 -13.21
N GLN A 99 3.94 9.51 -13.15
CA GLN A 99 2.85 10.46 -13.06
C GLN A 99 2.50 10.73 -11.60
N ALA A 100 1.82 11.85 -11.35
CA ALA A 100 1.16 12.05 -10.07
C ALA A 100 -0.09 11.17 -10.00
N HIS A 101 -0.49 10.80 -8.78
CA HIS A 101 -1.64 9.93 -8.57
C HIS A 101 -2.71 10.55 -7.68
N LEU A 102 -3.94 10.12 -7.92
CA LEU A 102 -5.06 10.21 -6.99
C LEU A 102 -5.53 8.81 -6.63
N TYR A 103 -5.80 8.56 -5.35
CA TYR A 103 -6.24 7.25 -4.89
C TYR A 103 -6.94 7.31 -3.53
N ARG A 104 -7.73 6.27 -3.24
CA ARG A 104 -8.41 6.06 -1.97
C ARG A 104 -7.56 5.15 -1.08
N VAL A 105 -7.27 5.60 0.13
CA VAL A 105 -6.59 4.82 1.16
C VAL A 105 -7.61 4.32 2.18
N VAL A 106 -7.49 3.05 2.57
CA VAL A 106 -8.13 2.47 3.75
C VAL A 106 -7.05 1.85 4.62
N ALA A 107 -6.95 2.31 5.86
CA ALA A 107 -6.05 1.73 6.87
C ALA A 107 -6.89 1.06 7.96
N GLU A 108 -6.69 -0.24 8.15
CA GLU A 108 -7.36 -1.05 9.18
C GLU A 108 -6.36 -1.43 10.25
N PHE A 109 -6.74 -1.28 11.53
CA PHE A 109 -5.90 -1.52 12.69
C PHE A 109 -6.39 -2.75 13.43
N LYS A 110 -5.47 -3.66 13.75
CA LYS A 110 -5.77 -4.89 14.50
C LYS A 110 -4.51 -5.52 15.06
N ASP A 111 -4.56 -5.96 16.33
CA ASP A 111 -3.52 -6.80 16.96
C ASP A 111 -2.08 -6.26 16.77
N ASN A 112 -1.91 -4.95 17.01
CA ASN A 112 -0.65 -4.21 16.82
C ASN A 112 -0.11 -4.26 15.37
N ARG A 113 -0.99 -4.42 14.40
CA ARG A 113 -0.67 -4.35 12.97
C ARG A 113 -1.63 -3.37 12.34
N TYR A 114 -1.21 -2.85 11.19
CA TYR A 114 -2.13 -2.13 10.34
C TYR A 114 -2.01 -2.63 8.91
N ARG A 115 -3.15 -2.77 8.26
CA ARG A 115 -3.25 -3.11 6.85
C ARG A 115 -3.62 -1.84 6.11
N VAL A 116 -2.82 -1.48 5.12
CA VAL A 116 -3.13 -0.37 4.21
C VAL A 116 -3.57 -0.97 2.90
N THR A 117 -4.71 -0.50 2.40
CA THR A 117 -5.22 -0.78 1.06
C THR A 117 -5.31 0.54 0.30
N ILE A 118 -4.67 0.61 -0.86
CA ILE A 118 -4.77 1.71 -1.82
C ILE A 118 -5.58 1.21 -3.00
N SER A 119 -6.65 1.90 -3.32
CA SER A 119 -7.60 1.54 -4.38
C SER A 119 -7.97 2.77 -5.19
N GLN A 120 -8.69 2.56 -6.31
CA GLN A 120 -9.14 3.64 -7.19
C GLN A 120 -7.97 4.52 -7.67
N ILE A 121 -6.85 3.89 -8.03
CA ILE A 121 -5.63 4.59 -8.46
C ILE A 121 -5.88 5.23 -9.82
N GLN A 122 -5.65 6.53 -9.92
CA GLN A 122 -5.78 7.30 -11.15
C GLN A 122 -4.47 8.00 -11.47
N ASN A 123 -4.09 8.00 -12.75
CA ASN A 123 -2.93 8.70 -13.26
C ASN A 123 -3.30 10.14 -13.62
N ILE A 124 -2.57 11.12 -13.07
CA ILE A 124 -2.75 12.55 -13.34
C ILE A 124 -1.62 13.02 -14.27
N ASP A 125 -1.97 13.75 -15.33
CA ASP A 125 -0.99 14.45 -16.18
C ASP A 125 -0.82 15.90 -15.71
N ASP A 126 0.43 16.33 -15.52
CA ASP A 126 0.78 17.70 -15.14
C ASP A 126 0.35 18.75 -16.19
N LYS A 127 0.05 18.33 -17.43
CA LYS A 127 -0.23 19.24 -18.55
C LYS A 127 -1.71 19.40 -18.90
N VAL A 128 -2.58 18.52 -18.44
CA VAL A 128 -4.02 18.55 -18.76
C VAL A 128 -4.76 17.91 -17.60
N ASN A 129 -5.89 18.47 -17.18
CA ASN A 129 -6.88 17.83 -16.30
C ASN A 129 -7.52 16.55 -16.94
N ALA A 130 -6.80 15.86 -17.82
CA ALA A 130 -7.16 14.60 -18.43
C ALA A 130 -6.53 13.49 -17.59
N VAL A 131 -7.39 12.63 -17.04
CA VAL A 131 -6.98 11.32 -16.54
C VAL A 131 -6.33 10.60 -17.72
N ASN A 132 -5.04 10.26 -17.60
CA ASN A 132 -4.40 9.39 -18.58
C ASN A 132 -5.03 8.00 -18.51
N GLU A 133 -4.68 7.12 -19.46
CA GLU A 133 -5.04 5.69 -19.47
C GLU A 133 -5.31 5.15 -18.04
N PRO A 134 -6.50 4.58 -17.78
CA PRO A 134 -6.84 4.02 -16.48
C PRO A 134 -5.70 3.17 -15.94
N PHE A 135 -5.43 3.27 -14.64
CA PHE A 135 -4.27 2.59 -14.05
C PHE A 135 -4.27 1.10 -14.33
N GLU A 136 -5.45 0.47 -14.30
CA GLU A 136 -5.67 -0.92 -14.66
C GLU A 136 -5.24 -1.22 -16.10
N GLU A 137 -5.58 -0.38 -17.07
CA GLU A 137 -5.18 -0.55 -18.47
C GLU A 137 -3.66 -0.42 -18.64
N ALA A 138 -3.03 0.48 -17.88
CA ALA A 138 -1.59 0.70 -17.93
C ALA A 138 -0.76 -0.47 -17.34
N VAL A 139 -1.33 -1.24 -16.41
CA VAL A 139 -0.59 -2.31 -15.67
C VAL A 139 -1.10 -3.71 -15.96
N THR A 140 -2.24 -3.86 -16.61
CA THR A 140 -2.87 -5.15 -16.92
C THR A 140 -3.21 -5.30 -18.39
N LYS A 141 -3.25 -6.55 -18.86
CA LYS A 141 -3.82 -6.92 -20.14
C LYS A 141 -5.34 -6.99 -19.99
N ARG A 142 -6.03 -5.88 -20.26
CA ARG A 142 -7.50 -5.75 -20.24
C ARG A 142 -8.16 -6.14 -18.90
N GLY A 143 -7.49 -5.89 -17.79
CA GLY A 143 -8.00 -6.24 -16.46
C GLY A 143 -7.91 -7.73 -16.10
N GLU A 144 -7.40 -8.59 -16.99
CA GLU A 144 -7.37 -10.04 -16.77
C GLU A 144 -6.08 -10.53 -16.09
N ALA A 145 -4.95 -9.90 -16.43
CA ALA A 145 -3.65 -10.27 -15.90
C ALA A 145 -2.66 -9.11 -15.89
N PHE A 146 -1.75 -9.07 -14.92
CA PHE A 146 -0.66 -8.09 -14.94
C PHE A 146 0.23 -8.26 -16.17
N TYR A 147 0.74 -7.15 -16.71
CA TYR A 147 1.79 -7.21 -17.73
C TYR A 147 3.07 -7.83 -17.15
N ASN A 148 3.68 -8.74 -17.92
CA ASN A 148 4.99 -9.35 -17.63
C ASN A 148 6.14 -8.68 -18.37
N SER A 149 5.96 -7.42 -18.78
CA SER A 149 7.03 -6.64 -19.36
C SER A 149 7.93 -6.09 -18.25
N LYS A 150 9.24 -6.02 -18.50
CA LYS A 150 10.20 -5.43 -17.54
C LYS A 150 9.83 -4.00 -17.14
N VAL A 151 9.20 -3.26 -18.06
CA VAL A 151 8.77 -1.87 -17.86
C VAL A 151 7.61 -1.80 -16.85
N ALA A 152 6.61 -2.68 -16.99
CA ALA A 152 5.49 -2.75 -16.05
C ALA A 152 5.94 -3.28 -14.68
N GLU A 153 6.77 -4.33 -14.66
CA GLU A 153 7.34 -4.88 -13.44
C GLU A 153 8.15 -3.85 -12.66
N LYS A 154 9.03 -3.12 -13.34
CA LYS A 154 9.83 -2.08 -12.71
C LYS A 154 8.98 -0.92 -12.20
N GLY A 155 7.96 -0.51 -12.95
CA GLY A 155 7.02 0.53 -12.52
C GLY A 155 6.26 0.13 -11.24
N LEU A 156 5.70 -1.08 -11.22
CA LEU A 156 5.01 -1.61 -10.03
C LEU A 156 5.95 -1.79 -8.85
N ALA A 157 7.19 -2.24 -9.06
CA ALA A 157 8.19 -2.37 -8.00
C ALA A 157 8.56 -1.00 -7.37
N ILE A 158 8.68 0.04 -8.20
CA ILE A 158 8.91 1.42 -7.74
C ILE A 158 7.74 1.91 -6.89
N MET A 159 6.50 1.80 -7.40
CA MET A 159 5.31 2.21 -6.65
C MET A 159 5.18 1.42 -5.33
N ASN A 160 5.45 0.12 -5.36
CA ASN A 160 5.43 -0.72 -4.16
C ASN A 160 6.42 -0.24 -3.09
N THR A 161 7.64 0.11 -3.51
CA THR A 161 8.68 0.64 -2.61
C THR A 161 8.27 2.01 -2.06
N TYR A 162 7.77 2.88 -2.92
CA TYR A 162 7.27 4.21 -2.57
C TYR A 162 6.14 4.15 -1.54
N PHE A 163 5.08 3.39 -1.82
CA PHE A 163 3.96 3.21 -0.90
C PHE A 163 4.41 2.58 0.41
N THR A 164 5.29 1.58 0.36
CA THR A 164 5.86 1.00 1.58
C THR A 164 6.54 2.06 2.44
N GLU A 165 7.40 2.91 1.87
CA GLU A 165 8.09 3.99 2.60
C GLU A 165 7.10 5.01 3.18
N LYS A 166 6.14 5.47 2.38
CA LYS A 166 5.13 6.45 2.80
C LYS A 166 4.25 5.94 3.93
N PHE A 167 3.79 4.70 3.85
CA PHE A 167 2.91 4.12 4.87
C PHE A 167 3.64 3.49 6.05
N THR A 168 4.98 3.42 6.04
CA THR A 168 5.75 2.96 7.20
C THR A 168 5.75 4.01 8.31
N ILE A 169 5.32 3.59 9.50
CA ILE A 169 5.55 4.32 10.75
C ILE A 169 6.95 3.94 11.26
N PRO A 170 7.91 4.86 11.43
CA PRO A 170 9.28 4.53 11.88
C PRO A 170 9.33 4.00 13.32
N GLN A 171 10.12 2.95 13.56
CA GLN A 171 10.33 2.42 14.91
C GLN A 171 11.06 3.46 15.77
N VAL A 172 10.36 4.01 16.77
CA VAL A 172 11.01 4.79 17.82
C VAL A 172 11.45 3.79 18.89
N TYR A 173 12.70 3.36 18.83
CA TYR A 173 13.28 2.67 19.97
C TYR A 173 13.32 3.69 21.11
N LYS A 174 12.48 3.51 22.15
CA LYS A 174 12.75 4.19 23.42
C LYS A 174 14.13 3.72 23.86
N LYS A 175 15.12 4.62 23.82
CA LYS A 175 16.41 4.37 24.47
C LYS A 175 16.04 4.02 25.91
N LYS A 176 16.38 2.79 26.34
CA LYS A 176 16.22 2.39 27.74
C LYS A 176 16.88 3.52 28.54
N GLU A 177 16.11 4.22 29.38
CA GLU A 177 16.73 5.12 30.34
C GLU A 177 17.77 4.28 31.07
N SER A 178 19.01 4.70 30.91
CA SER A 178 20.11 4.08 31.60
C SER A 178 19.91 4.45 33.06
N ASP A 179 19.60 3.48 33.90
CA ASP A 179 19.74 3.64 35.35
C ASP A 179 21.22 3.92 35.66
N TRP A 180 21.59 5.21 35.67
CA TRP A 180 22.74 5.74 36.40
C TRP A 180 22.43 7.13 36.93
#